data_AF-A0A4Y2HVJ4-F1
#
_entry.id   AF-A0A4Y2HVJ4-F1
#
_cell.length_a   1.000
_cell.length_b   1.000
_cell.length_c   1.000
_cell.angle_alpha   90.00
_cell.angle_beta   90.00
_cell.angle_gamma   90.00
#
_symmetry.space_group_name_H-M   'P 1'
#
loop_
_entity.id
_entity.type
_entity.pdbx_description
1 polymer ?
#
loop_
_entity_poly.entity_id
_entity_poly.type
_entity_poly.pdbx_seq_one_letter_code
_entity_poly.pdbx_strand_id
1 'polypeptide(L)'
;MRTVRIAVSQWAPWIQFDANNSLDSGRGALIELYKGMKQSRLFDKRIAVSLFRLRDDPVLEISDKQMPILSLNLETDIQGPFLVDERRGSAVRFLSPLDFSQLAMATGLTPASHYPFVIFRVFSLEVWSLFLSAVILAASAVLLIHSLLPYLCEKGKIQTFLRYLWLFLMSLFGKNFGAKRSWYLRHIWNSRSFRFIQSVWLMTCIIFVNTYQGNIISNFASNRLKPKYESLEDVMGDTQVKIATYANSFPLMCLSKLNNTPLRPIWLRVKESPLYEVSDTIKLLDSVEEGKTILITEIGLNKFFIGERFKQTGKCGIRSVPLVGFCSSYIALGSRKELQASFIENFNVG
;
A
#
# COMPACT_ATOMS: atom_id res chain seq x y z
N MET A 1 -47.73 4.01 -18.92
CA MET A 1 -46.40 3.52 -18.48
C MET A 1 -45.49 4.72 -18.29
N ARG A 2 -44.72 4.77 -17.20
CA ARG A 2 -43.94 5.95 -16.79
C ARG A 2 -42.46 5.77 -17.16
N THR A 3 -41.88 6.75 -17.85
CA THR A 3 -40.43 6.89 -18.09
C THR A 3 -39.70 7.02 -16.76
N VAL A 4 -38.69 6.17 -16.50
CA VAL A 4 -37.81 6.29 -15.32
C VAL A 4 -36.69 7.24 -15.67
N ARG A 5 -36.56 8.33 -14.91
CA ARG A 5 -35.52 9.34 -15.12
C ARG A 5 -34.37 9.12 -14.14
N ILE A 6 -33.16 8.93 -14.68
CA ILE A 6 -31.97 8.64 -13.90
C ILE A 6 -31.00 9.82 -14.02
N ALA A 7 -30.67 10.46 -12.92
CA ALA A 7 -29.67 11.51 -12.88
C ALA A 7 -28.33 10.97 -12.40
N VAL A 8 -27.27 11.28 -13.14
CA VAL A 8 -25.93 10.78 -12.84
C VAL A 8 -24.88 11.88 -12.90
N SER A 9 -23.87 11.77 -12.04
CA SER A 9 -22.69 12.63 -12.06
C SER A 9 -21.49 11.86 -12.61
N GLN A 10 -20.56 12.56 -13.27
CA GLN A 10 -19.28 11.95 -13.63
C GLN A 10 -18.55 11.52 -12.36
N TRP A 11 -18.20 10.25 -12.29
CA TRP A 11 -17.49 9.68 -11.15
C TRP A 11 -16.71 8.46 -11.62
N ALA A 12 -15.41 8.63 -11.87
CA ALA A 12 -14.59 7.52 -12.30
C ALA A 12 -14.34 6.54 -11.13
N PRO A 13 -14.30 5.21 -11.37
CA PRO A 13 -14.52 4.51 -12.64
C PRO A 13 -16.00 4.14 -12.92
N TRP A 14 -16.95 4.58 -12.09
CA TRP A 14 -18.36 4.24 -12.16
C TRP A 14 -19.06 4.76 -13.42
N ILE A 15 -18.81 6.02 -13.75
CA ILE A 15 -19.44 6.76 -14.85
C ILE A 15 -18.43 7.73 -15.45
N GLN A 16 -18.16 7.54 -16.73
CA GLN A 16 -17.41 8.45 -17.57
C GLN A 16 -18.20 8.67 -18.86
N PHE A 17 -18.49 9.93 -19.15
CA PHE A 17 -19.14 10.30 -20.39
C PHE A 17 -18.14 10.87 -21.37
N ASP A 18 -18.26 10.45 -22.63
CA ASP A 18 -17.60 11.10 -23.76
C ASP A 18 -18.21 12.49 -24.01
N ALA A 19 -17.57 13.30 -24.87
CA ALA A 19 -17.99 14.68 -25.18
C ALA A 19 -19.48 14.82 -25.58
N ASN A 20 -20.07 13.76 -26.13
CA ASN A 20 -21.47 13.71 -26.56
C ASN A 20 -22.48 13.49 -25.41
N ASN A 21 -22.02 13.28 -24.18
CA ASN A 21 -22.85 13.03 -22.97
C ASN A 21 -23.95 11.97 -23.15
N SER A 22 -23.72 10.97 -24.02
CA SER A 22 -24.71 9.93 -24.32
C SER A 22 -24.44 8.66 -23.51
N LEU A 23 -25.50 7.95 -23.11
CA LEU A 23 -25.38 6.66 -22.42
C LEU A 23 -24.71 5.60 -23.30
N ASP A 24 -24.97 5.65 -24.61
CA ASP A 24 -24.45 4.65 -25.57
C ASP A 24 -22.93 4.80 -25.76
N SER A 25 -22.40 6.03 -25.69
CA SER A 25 -20.96 6.31 -25.77
C SER A 25 -20.25 6.28 -24.41
N GLY A 26 -20.99 6.38 -23.30
CA GLY A 26 -20.38 6.39 -21.97
C GLY A 26 -19.74 5.06 -21.58
N ARG A 27 -18.76 5.14 -20.67
CA ARG A 27 -18.02 4.00 -20.10
C ARG A 27 -18.11 4.00 -18.57
N GLY A 28 -18.03 2.82 -17.98
CA GLY A 28 -17.98 2.64 -16.52
C GLY A 28 -18.97 1.60 -16.02
N ALA A 29 -18.73 1.11 -14.81
CA ALA A 29 -19.50 0.00 -14.24
C ALA A 29 -21.01 0.26 -14.19
N LEU A 30 -21.42 1.48 -13.84
CA LEU A 30 -22.84 1.81 -13.75
C LEU A 30 -23.50 2.01 -15.12
N ILE A 31 -22.73 2.46 -16.11
CA ILE A 31 -23.23 2.58 -17.49
C ILE A 31 -23.52 1.20 -18.07
N GLU A 32 -22.62 0.23 -17.85
CA GLU A 32 -22.85 -1.16 -18.26
C GLU A 32 -24.02 -1.79 -17.50
N LEU A 33 -24.18 -1.49 -16.21
CA LEU A 33 -25.38 -1.88 -15.45
C LEU A 33 -26.66 -1.35 -16.13
N TYR A 34 -26.73 -0.06 -16.44
CA TYR A 34 -27.91 0.53 -17.08
C TYR A 34 -28.19 -0.05 -18.48
N LYS A 35 -27.14 -0.36 -19.26
CA LYS A 35 -27.29 -1.06 -20.55
C LYS A 35 -27.86 -2.47 -20.33
N GLY A 36 -27.37 -3.22 -19.35
CA GLY A 36 -27.89 -4.53 -18.97
C GLY A 36 -29.36 -4.48 -18.52
N MET A 37 -29.73 -3.49 -17.72
CA MET A 37 -31.12 -3.27 -17.30
C MET A 37 -32.05 -2.95 -18.47
N LYS A 38 -31.57 -2.18 -19.45
CA LYS A 38 -32.30 -1.89 -20.69
C LYS A 38 -32.48 -3.14 -21.56
N GLN A 39 -31.45 -3.99 -21.64
CA GLN A 39 -31.49 -5.24 -22.43
C GLN A 39 -32.40 -6.31 -21.82
N SER A 40 -32.37 -6.48 -20.49
CA SER A 40 -33.20 -7.42 -19.74
C SER A 40 -34.68 -7.02 -19.69
N ARG A 41 -35.05 -5.85 -20.23
CA ARG A 41 -36.41 -5.28 -20.19
C ARG A 41 -36.97 -5.17 -18.77
N LEU A 42 -36.10 -5.05 -17.76
CA LEU A 42 -36.50 -4.74 -16.38
C LEU A 42 -37.32 -3.43 -16.32
N PHE A 43 -37.11 -2.52 -17.29
CA PHE A 43 -37.91 -1.31 -17.48
C PHE A 43 -38.41 -1.19 -18.92
N ASP A 44 -39.68 -0.84 -19.08
CA ASP A 44 -40.28 -0.66 -20.40
C ASP A 44 -39.90 0.72 -21.00
N LYS A 45 -39.00 0.64 -21.99
CA LYS A 45 -38.69 1.56 -23.09
C LYS A 45 -38.18 2.98 -22.89
N ARG A 46 -38.16 3.63 -21.73
CA ARG A 46 -37.53 4.98 -21.64
C ARG A 46 -36.79 5.19 -20.32
N ILE A 47 -35.50 4.86 -20.31
CA ILE A 47 -34.55 5.40 -19.33
C ILE A 47 -34.01 6.69 -19.94
N ALA A 48 -34.28 7.83 -19.31
CA ALA A 48 -33.62 9.09 -19.65
C ALA A 48 -32.50 9.33 -18.64
N VAL A 49 -31.26 9.25 -19.11
CA VAL A 49 -30.08 9.53 -18.29
C VAL A 49 -29.68 10.99 -18.52
N SER A 50 -29.80 11.82 -17.48
CA SER A 50 -29.34 13.20 -17.52
C SER A 50 -28.03 13.34 -16.77
N LEU A 51 -27.05 13.97 -17.42
CA LEU A 51 -25.80 14.34 -16.77
C LEU A 51 -26.05 15.56 -15.88
N PHE A 52 -25.84 15.41 -14.58
CA PHE A 52 -25.80 16.56 -13.69
C PHE A 52 -24.35 17.06 -13.60
N ARG A 53 -24.06 18.22 -14.21
CA ARG A 53 -22.79 18.92 -14.03
C ARG A 53 -22.91 19.83 -12.81
N LEU A 54 -22.06 19.63 -11.82
CA LEU A 54 -21.94 20.52 -10.65
C LEU A 54 -21.33 21.91 -11.00
N ARG A 55 -21.36 22.33 -12.27
CA ARG A 55 -20.44 23.36 -12.79
C ARG A 55 -21.02 24.77 -12.95
N ASP A 56 -22.33 24.97 -12.93
CA ASP A 56 -22.88 26.21 -13.51
C ASP A 56 -23.81 27.05 -12.60
N ASP A 57 -23.88 26.84 -11.28
CA ASP A 57 -24.54 27.80 -10.37
C ASP A 57 -23.56 28.40 -9.35
N PRO A 58 -23.12 29.66 -9.54
CA PRO A 58 -22.27 30.38 -8.59
C PRO A 58 -23.03 30.95 -7.38
N VAL A 59 -24.28 30.53 -7.14
CA VAL A 59 -25.09 30.94 -5.99
C VAL A 59 -25.78 29.74 -5.37
N LEU A 60 -24.99 28.91 -4.69
CA LEU A 60 -25.48 28.17 -3.53
C LEU A 60 -24.34 28.24 -2.53
N GLU A 61 -24.36 29.29 -1.70
CA GLU A 61 -23.84 29.18 -0.35
C GLU A 61 -24.39 27.86 0.20
N ILE A 62 -23.50 26.88 0.32
CA ILE A 62 -23.79 25.63 0.98
C ILE A 62 -23.90 25.98 2.46
N SER A 63 -25.05 26.51 2.84
CA SER A 63 -25.57 26.38 4.19
C SER A 63 -25.46 24.91 4.54
N ASP A 64 -24.98 24.59 5.74
CA ASP A 64 -24.76 23.25 6.32
C ASP A 64 -25.94 22.25 6.18
N LYS A 65 -27.04 22.64 5.54
CA LYS A 65 -28.30 21.92 5.40
C LYS A 65 -28.58 21.32 4.02
N GLN A 66 -27.85 21.64 2.95
CA GLN A 66 -28.18 21.10 1.61
C GLN A 66 -26.95 20.64 0.80
N MET A 67 -26.63 19.35 0.94
CA MET A 67 -25.80 18.62 -0.03
C MET A 67 -26.56 18.44 -1.36
N PRO A 68 -25.90 18.10 -2.49
CA PRO A 68 -26.49 18.01 -3.84
C PRO A 68 -27.42 16.79 -4.04
N ILE A 69 -28.35 16.60 -3.11
CA ILE A 69 -29.59 15.82 -3.27
C ILE A 69 -30.70 16.73 -3.83
N LEU A 70 -30.39 18.03 -4.04
CA LEU A 70 -31.24 19.12 -4.52
C LEU A 70 -31.91 18.92 -5.90
N SER A 71 -31.80 17.74 -6.52
CA SER A 71 -32.46 17.46 -7.81
C SER A 71 -33.26 16.17 -7.87
N LEU A 72 -33.56 15.52 -6.73
CA LEU A 72 -34.76 14.68 -6.63
C LEU A 72 -36.02 15.56 -6.49
N ASN A 73 -36.15 16.56 -7.37
CA ASN A 73 -37.41 17.21 -7.68
C ASN A 73 -38.25 16.25 -8.55
N LEU A 74 -39.50 16.61 -8.84
CA LEU A 74 -40.50 15.86 -9.64
C LEU A 74 -39.99 15.23 -10.96
N GLU A 75 -38.79 15.60 -11.41
CA GLU A 75 -38.18 15.23 -12.68
C GLU A 75 -37.20 14.06 -12.64
N THR A 76 -36.66 13.65 -11.49
CA THR A 76 -35.75 12.48 -11.42
C THR A 76 -36.29 11.42 -10.47
N ASP A 77 -36.20 10.15 -10.86
CA ASP A 77 -36.72 9.02 -10.08
C ASP A 77 -35.59 8.30 -9.32
N ILE A 78 -34.40 8.21 -9.93
CA ILE A 78 -33.18 7.58 -9.38
C ILE A 78 -31.98 8.53 -9.61
N GLN A 79 -31.08 8.62 -8.64
CA GLN A 79 -29.86 9.43 -8.72
C GLN A 79 -28.66 8.65 -8.16
N GLY A 80 -27.47 8.81 -8.76
CA GLY A 80 -26.24 8.21 -8.21
C GLY A 80 -25.12 8.00 -9.24
N PRO A 81 -24.05 7.27 -8.86
CA PRO A 81 -23.89 6.57 -7.60
C PRO A 81 -23.55 7.53 -6.45
N PHE A 82 -23.79 7.09 -5.20
CA PHE A 82 -23.42 7.81 -3.99
C PHE A 82 -22.85 6.89 -2.94
N LEU A 83 -21.91 7.39 -2.14
CA LEU A 83 -21.64 6.79 -0.83
C LEU A 83 -22.84 7.03 0.09
N VAL A 84 -23.31 5.95 0.71
CA VAL A 84 -24.42 5.93 1.66
C VAL A 84 -24.00 6.68 2.92
N ASP A 85 -24.81 7.64 3.33
CA ASP A 85 -24.65 8.29 4.62
C ASP A 85 -26.02 8.62 5.23
N GLU A 86 -26.04 8.84 6.54
CA GLU A 86 -27.26 9.09 7.30
C GLU A 86 -27.95 10.40 6.86
N ARG A 87 -27.16 11.42 6.55
CA ARG A 87 -27.68 12.72 6.09
C ARG A 87 -28.42 12.57 4.76
N ARG A 88 -27.89 11.77 3.83
CA ARG A 88 -28.49 11.45 2.54
C ARG A 88 -29.68 10.51 2.69
N GLY A 89 -29.63 9.54 3.60
CA GLY A 89 -30.76 8.67 3.92
C GLY A 89 -31.99 9.42 4.46
N SER A 90 -31.79 10.62 5.03
CA SER A 90 -32.91 11.49 5.42
C SER A 90 -33.65 12.09 4.21
N ALA A 91 -33.00 12.20 3.05
CA ALA A 91 -33.56 12.82 1.85
C ALA A 91 -33.93 11.79 0.75
N VAL A 92 -33.18 10.70 0.63
CA VAL A 92 -33.38 9.65 -0.39
C VAL A 92 -33.63 8.29 0.25
N ARG A 93 -34.27 7.39 -0.49
CA ARG A 93 -34.31 5.97 -0.16
C ARG A 93 -33.22 5.27 -0.96
N PHE A 94 -32.25 4.65 -0.29
CA PHE A 94 -31.20 3.92 -0.99
C PHE A 94 -31.75 2.59 -1.56
N LEU A 95 -31.33 2.28 -2.78
CA LEU A 95 -31.49 0.96 -3.40
C LEU A 95 -30.44 0.00 -2.83
N SER A 96 -30.50 -1.28 -3.23
CA SER A 96 -29.49 -2.26 -2.84
C SER A 96 -28.07 -1.74 -3.12
N PRO A 97 -27.13 -1.96 -2.18
CA PRO A 97 -25.76 -1.50 -2.35
C PRO A 97 -25.13 -2.18 -3.57
N LEU A 98 -24.49 -1.38 -4.41
CA LEU A 98 -23.80 -1.83 -5.62
C LEU A 98 -22.40 -2.34 -5.31
N ASP A 99 -21.73 -1.69 -4.37
CA ASP A 99 -20.37 -2.02 -3.96
C ASP A 99 -20.07 -1.48 -2.56
N PHE A 100 -18.94 -1.89 -2.00
CA PHE A 100 -18.42 -1.40 -0.74
C PHE A 100 -17.15 -0.60 -0.98
N SER A 101 -17.06 0.57 -0.37
CA SER A 101 -15.91 1.44 -0.48
C SER A 101 -15.44 1.90 0.90
N GLN A 102 -14.13 2.04 1.03
CA GLN A 102 -13.49 2.54 2.23
C GLN A 102 -12.57 3.70 1.87
N LEU A 103 -12.37 4.61 2.83
CA LEU A 103 -11.37 5.64 2.65
C LEU A 103 -9.97 5.04 2.56
N ALA A 104 -9.18 5.64 1.69
CA ALA A 104 -7.80 5.29 1.47
C ALA A 104 -7.01 6.57 1.22
N MET A 105 -5.74 6.53 1.56
CA MET A 105 -4.80 7.57 1.22
C MET A 105 -3.92 7.12 0.05
N ALA A 106 -3.77 7.98 -0.95
CA ALA A 106 -2.75 7.81 -1.97
C ALA A 106 -1.48 8.55 -1.51
N THR A 107 -0.37 7.82 -1.49
CA THR A 107 0.93 8.30 -1.03
C THR A 107 2.05 7.83 -1.96
N GLY A 108 3.11 8.62 -2.07
CA GLY A 108 4.32 8.24 -2.77
C GLY A 108 5.01 7.03 -2.16
N LEU A 109 5.88 6.40 -2.93
CA LEU A 109 6.68 5.27 -2.50
C LEU A 109 8.07 5.73 -2.04
N THR A 110 8.56 5.09 -0.98
CA THR A 110 9.93 5.28 -0.46
C THR A 110 10.65 3.93 -0.39
N PRO A 111 11.98 3.92 -0.47
CA PRO A 111 12.75 2.70 -0.23
C PRO A 111 12.45 2.13 1.16
N ALA A 112 12.14 0.84 1.26
CA ALA A 112 11.76 0.21 2.53
C ALA A 112 12.88 0.23 3.58
N SER A 113 14.14 0.31 3.14
CA SER A 113 15.31 0.42 4.00
C SER A 113 16.25 1.52 3.52
N HIS A 114 16.46 2.52 4.37
CA HIS A 114 17.50 3.55 4.20
C HIS A 114 18.80 3.16 4.95
N TYR A 115 18.97 1.88 5.27
CA TYR A 115 20.05 1.43 6.14
C TYR A 115 21.34 1.28 5.32
N PRO A 116 22.42 2.02 5.62
CA PRO A 116 23.66 1.96 4.83
C PRO A 116 24.33 0.58 4.89
N PHE A 117 23.97 -0.25 5.88
CA PHE A 117 24.52 -1.59 6.07
C PHE A 117 23.51 -2.72 5.79
N VAL A 118 22.77 -2.62 4.67
CA VAL A 118 21.84 -3.70 4.23
C VAL A 118 22.53 -5.07 4.21
N ILE A 119 23.83 -5.08 3.89
CA ILE A 119 24.72 -6.24 3.85
C ILE A 119 24.68 -7.07 5.16
N PHE A 120 24.59 -6.44 6.34
CA PHE A 120 24.52 -7.18 7.61
C PHE A 120 23.10 -7.65 7.96
N ARG A 121 22.06 -7.09 7.33
CA ARG A 121 20.65 -7.45 7.59
C ARG A 121 20.15 -8.66 6.79
N VAL A 122 20.99 -9.16 5.89
CA VAL A 122 20.69 -10.35 5.07
C VAL A 122 20.43 -11.57 5.95
N PHE A 123 21.15 -11.66 7.06
CA PHE A 123 20.90 -12.62 8.13
C PHE A 123 20.49 -11.88 9.40
N SER A 124 19.70 -12.57 10.23
CA SER A 124 19.31 -12.05 11.52
C SER A 124 20.50 -12.03 12.49
N LEU A 125 20.41 -11.23 13.56
CA LEU A 125 21.47 -11.13 14.55
C LEU A 125 21.75 -12.47 15.23
N GLU A 126 20.73 -13.32 15.36
CA GLU A 126 20.85 -14.68 15.90
C GLU A 126 21.72 -15.59 15.02
N VAL A 127 21.58 -15.48 13.70
CA VAL A 127 22.43 -16.27 12.78
C VAL A 127 23.87 -15.79 12.85
N TRP A 128 24.10 -14.48 12.92
CA TRP A 128 25.44 -13.93 13.09
C TRP A 128 26.09 -14.33 14.42
N SER A 129 25.32 -14.36 15.51
CA SER A 129 25.83 -14.78 16.82
C SER A 129 26.13 -16.28 16.86
N LEU A 130 25.26 -17.11 16.30
CA LEU A 130 25.50 -18.55 16.13
C LEU A 130 26.75 -18.80 15.30
N PHE A 131 26.93 -18.05 14.21
CA PHE A 131 28.12 -18.17 13.38
C PHE A 131 29.40 -17.80 14.14
N LEU A 132 29.40 -16.68 14.87
CA LEU A 132 30.55 -16.27 15.69
C LEU A 132 30.86 -17.31 16.78
N SER A 133 29.83 -17.86 17.41
CA SER A 133 29.98 -18.94 18.40
C SER A 133 30.61 -20.19 17.79
N ALA A 134 30.26 -20.54 16.55
CA ALA A 134 30.84 -21.68 15.84
C ALA A 134 32.34 -21.48 15.55
N VAL A 135 32.76 -20.26 15.18
CA VAL A 135 34.20 -19.92 14.99
C VAL A 135 34.97 -20.15 16.30
N ILE A 136 34.42 -19.65 17.42
CA ILE A 136 35.04 -19.77 18.74
C ILE A 136 35.12 -21.24 19.18
N LEU A 137 34.06 -22.02 18.97
CA LEU A 137 34.03 -23.45 19.25
C LEU A 137 35.05 -24.22 18.41
N ALA A 138 35.15 -23.94 17.10
CA ALA A 138 36.14 -24.57 16.23
C ALA A 138 37.58 -24.27 16.68
N ALA A 139 37.89 -23.00 16.99
CA ALA A 139 39.20 -22.60 17.51
C ALA A 139 39.51 -23.27 18.86
N SER A 140 38.51 -23.40 19.73
CA SER A 140 38.65 -24.05 21.05
C SER A 140 38.90 -25.56 20.91
N ALA A 141 38.21 -26.24 19.99
CA ALA A 141 38.42 -27.65 19.69
C ALA A 141 39.84 -27.91 19.16
N VAL A 142 40.37 -27.03 18.30
CA VAL A 142 41.75 -27.14 17.81
C VAL A 142 42.76 -26.87 18.92
N LEU A 143 42.50 -25.91 19.82
CA LEU A 143 43.32 -25.70 21.00
C LEU A 143 43.36 -26.94 21.90
N LEU A 144 42.22 -27.61 22.08
CA LEU A 144 42.14 -28.85 22.84
C LEU A 144 42.95 -29.97 22.20
N ILE A 145 42.83 -30.16 20.87
CA ILE A 145 43.68 -31.10 20.11
C ILE A 145 45.16 -30.76 20.30
N HIS A 146 45.53 -29.48 20.21
CA HIS A 146 46.90 -29.04 20.43
C HIS A 146 47.41 -29.41 21.83
N SER A 147 46.58 -29.23 22.87
CA SER A 147 46.96 -29.53 24.25
C SER A 147 47.10 -31.03 24.56
N LEU A 148 46.45 -31.90 23.78
CA LEU A 148 46.53 -33.36 23.92
C LEU A 148 47.69 -33.98 23.12
N LEU A 149 48.28 -33.23 22.19
CA LEU A 149 49.42 -33.69 21.41
C LEU A 149 50.68 -33.64 22.30
N PRO A 150 51.50 -34.71 22.35
CA PRO A 150 52.63 -34.85 23.28
C PRO A 150 53.84 -33.94 22.96
N TYR A 151 53.67 -32.91 22.12
CA TYR A 151 54.76 -32.05 21.70
C TYR A 151 54.84 -30.75 22.52
N LEU A 152 55.94 -30.63 23.27
CA LEU A 152 56.39 -29.46 24.02
C LEU A 152 56.59 -28.27 23.09
N CYS A 153 55.62 -27.35 23.04
CA CYS A 153 55.83 -26.03 22.47
C CYS A 153 55.43 -24.99 23.51
N GLU A 154 56.40 -24.23 24.02
CA GLU A 154 56.27 -23.18 25.04
C GLU A 154 55.52 -21.92 24.55
N LYS A 155 54.57 -22.05 23.61
CA LYS A 155 53.70 -20.92 23.27
C LYS A 155 52.52 -20.85 24.23
N GLY A 156 52.23 -19.63 24.67
CA GLY A 156 51.04 -19.36 25.49
C GLY A 156 49.77 -19.83 24.77
N LYS A 157 48.94 -20.62 25.47
CA LYS A 157 47.68 -21.18 24.96
C LYS A 157 46.79 -20.13 24.28
N ILE A 158 46.77 -18.91 24.82
CA ILE A 158 46.02 -17.76 24.30
C ILE A 158 46.50 -17.35 22.90
N GLN A 159 47.81 -17.32 22.67
CA GLN A 159 48.37 -16.95 21.38
C GLN A 159 48.00 -17.98 20.30
N THR A 160 47.99 -19.26 20.68
CA THR A 160 47.57 -20.36 19.79
C THR A 160 46.09 -20.27 19.48
N PHE A 161 45.23 -20.01 20.48
CA PHE A 161 43.80 -19.81 20.29
C PHE A 161 43.50 -18.65 19.32
N LEU A 162 44.06 -17.47 19.57
CA LEU A 162 43.84 -16.28 18.74
C LEU A 162 44.30 -16.50 17.29
N ARG A 163 45.38 -17.25 17.09
CA ARG A 163 45.84 -17.63 15.74
C ARG A 163 44.84 -18.53 15.03
N TYR A 164 44.32 -19.56 15.69
CA TYR A 164 43.32 -20.44 15.08
C TYR A 164 41.99 -19.73 14.84
N LEU A 165 41.54 -18.90 15.80
CA LEU A 165 40.39 -18.03 15.65
C LEU A 165 40.52 -17.17 14.38
N TRP A 166 41.68 -16.53 14.20
CA TRP A 166 41.98 -15.74 13.01
C TRP A 166 41.99 -16.56 11.72
N LEU A 167 42.57 -17.76 11.74
CA LEU A 167 42.60 -18.64 10.56
C LEU A 167 41.21 -19.10 10.14
N PHE A 168 40.36 -19.51 11.09
CA PHE A 168 38.98 -19.88 10.82
C PHE A 168 38.18 -18.68 10.29
N LEU A 169 38.39 -17.49 10.85
CA LEU A 169 37.75 -16.26 10.36
C LEU A 169 38.22 -15.89 8.94
N MET A 170 39.52 -16.04 8.65
CA MET A 170 40.09 -15.75 7.33
C MET A 170 39.66 -16.73 6.24
N SER A 171 39.42 -17.99 6.61
CA SER A 171 38.92 -19.00 5.67
C SER A 171 37.53 -18.67 5.10
N LEU A 172 36.73 -17.89 5.83
CA LEU A 172 35.44 -17.39 5.35
C LEU A 172 35.60 -16.38 4.20
N PHE A 173 36.67 -15.59 4.22
CA PHE A 173 37.00 -14.66 3.15
C PHE A 173 37.73 -15.33 1.97
N GLY A 174 37.70 -16.67 1.90
CA GLY A 174 38.39 -17.43 0.86
C GLY A 174 39.91 -17.41 0.97
N LYS A 175 40.48 -16.91 2.08
CA LYS A 175 41.92 -16.99 2.32
C LYS A 175 42.27 -18.38 2.84
N ASN A 176 43.33 -18.95 2.30
CA ASN A 176 43.87 -20.22 2.78
C ASN A 176 44.24 -20.14 4.27
N PHE A 177 44.25 -21.29 4.95
CA PHE A 177 44.64 -21.46 6.37
C PHE A 177 46.16 -21.17 6.63
N GLY A 178 46.75 -20.22 5.92
CA GLY A 178 48.16 -19.85 6.00
C GLY A 178 49.09 -20.79 5.23
N ALA A 179 50.33 -20.35 5.01
CA ALA A 179 51.35 -21.21 4.40
C ALA A 179 51.80 -22.29 5.40
N LYS A 180 51.89 -23.55 4.93
CA LYS A 180 52.41 -24.72 5.68
C LYS A 180 53.82 -24.53 6.28
N ARG A 181 54.51 -23.43 5.96
CA ARG A 181 55.86 -23.11 6.43
C ARG A 181 55.94 -22.89 7.95
N SER A 182 54.85 -22.51 8.61
CA SER A 182 54.90 -22.35 10.06
C SER A 182 54.90 -23.74 10.74
N TRP A 183 56.03 -24.11 11.34
CA TRP A 183 56.32 -25.47 11.84
C TRP A 183 55.25 -26.01 12.83
N TYR A 184 54.63 -25.15 13.63
CA TYR A 184 53.57 -25.52 14.57
C TYR A 184 52.22 -25.86 13.90
N LEU A 185 51.89 -25.22 12.76
CA LEU A 185 50.72 -25.62 11.96
C LEU A 185 50.93 -26.98 11.32
N ARG A 186 52.17 -27.33 10.95
CA ARG A 186 52.50 -28.58 10.24
C ARG A 186 52.13 -29.84 11.02
N HIS A 187 52.30 -29.80 12.34
CA HIS A 187 52.03 -30.94 13.23
C HIS A 187 50.54 -31.18 13.40
N ILE A 188 49.78 -30.12 13.66
CA ILE A 188 48.32 -30.18 13.81
C ILE A 188 47.65 -30.53 12.47
N TRP A 189 48.17 -30.05 11.34
CA TRP A 189 47.65 -30.39 10.01
C TRP A 189 47.73 -31.89 9.68
N ASN A 190 48.64 -32.61 10.33
CA ASN A 190 48.78 -34.04 10.12
C ASN A 190 47.81 -34.87 10.97
N SER A 191 47.17 -34.27 11.97
CA SER A 191 46.14 -34.94 12.77
C SER A 191 44.88 -35.19 11.94
N ARG A 192 44.37 -36.42 11.99
CA ARG A 192 43.08 -36.80 11.35
C ARG A 192 41.92 -35.97 11.91
N SER A 193 41.92 -35.72 13.23
CA SER A 193 40.87 -34.94 13.90
C SER A 193 40.84 -33.49 13.43
N PHE A 194 42.00 -32.87 13.25
CA PHE A 194 42.07 -31.51 12.72
C PHE A 194 41.56 -31.42 11.28
N ARG A 195 41.95 -32.38 10.43
CA ARG A 195 41.47 -32.43 9.04
C ARG A 195 39.95 -32.58 8.96
N PHE A 196 39.35 -33.38 9.85
CA PHE A 196 37.90 -33.49 9.94
C PHE A 196 37.24 -32.16 10.30
N ILE A 197 37.72 -31.47 11.36
CA ILE A 197 37.20 -30.15 11.74
C ILE A 197 37.37 -29.15 10.59
N GLN A 198 38.52 -29.16 9.92
CA GLN A 198 38.78 -28.30 8.77
C GLN A 198 37.80 -28.57 7.63
N SER A 199 37.54 -29.84 7.29
CA SER A 199 36.60 -30.22 6.23
C SER A 199 35.17 -29.79 6.56
N VAL A 200 34.70 -30.04 7.78
CA VAL A 200 33.36 -29.61 8.24
C VAL A 200 33.26 -28.07 8.23
N TRP A 201 34.30 -27.38 8.68
CA TRP A 201 34.35 -25.93 8.68
C TRP A 201 34.28 -25.36 7.25
N LEU A 202 35.07 -25.90 6.33
CA LEU A 202 35.06 -25.46 4.93
C LEU A 202 33.69 -25.70 4.27
N MET A 203 33.06 -26.86 4.51
CA MET A 203 31.70 -27.12 4.04
C MET A 203 30.70 -26.08 4.59
N THR A 204 30.81 -25.76 5.88
CA THR A 204 29.98 -24.75 6.52
C THR A 204 30.19 -23.37 5.90
N CYS A 205 31.44 -22.98 5.64
CA CYS A 205 31.76 -21.72 4.96
C CYS A 205 31.17 -21.67 3.55
N ILE A 206 31.26 -22.75 2.77
CA ILE A 206 30.70 -22.82 1.41
C ILE A 206 29.17 -22.63 1.46
N ILE A 207 28.49 -23.36 2.34
CA ILE A 207 27.03 -23.24 2.50
C ILE A 207 26.65 -21.83 2.93
N PHE A 208 27.36 -21.28 3.92
CA PHE A 208 27.09 -19.94 4.45
C PHE A 208 27.27 -18.86 3.38
N VAL A 209 28.41 -18.86 2.68
CA VAL A 209 28.70 -17.87 1.63
C VAL A 209 27.72 -17.97 0.48
N ASN A 210 27.40 -19.17 0.00
CA ASN A 210 26.45 -19.36 -1.10
C ASN A 210 25.03 -18.91 -0.71
N THR A 211 24.58 -19.26 0.51
CA THR A 211 23.27 -18.84 1.02
C THR A 211 23.21 -17.32 1.19
N TYR A 212 24.29 -16.74 1.71
CA TYR A 212 24.42 -15.30 1.88
C TYR A 212 24.37 -14.55 0.54
N GLN A 213 25.11 -15.03 -0.46
CA GLN A 213 25.09 -14.47 -1.81
C GLN A 213 23.69 -14.55 -2.42
N GLY A 214 23.01 -15.70 -2.32
CA GLY A 214 21.64 -15.86 -2.80
C GLY A 214 20.67 -14.88 -2.14
N ASN A 215 20.74 -14.72 -0.81
CA ASN A 215 19.88 -13.81 -0.08
C ASN A 215 20.20 -12.33 -0.36
N ILE A 216 21.47 -11.97 -0.55
CA ILE A 216 21.88 -10.62 -0.99
C ILE A 216 21.25 -10.31 -2.34
N ILE A 217 21.44 -11.19 -3.32
CA ILE A 217 20.94 -10.98 -4.68
C ILE A 217 19.42 -10.86 -4.65
N SER A 218 18.73 -11.73 -3.91
CA SER A 218 17.28 -11.68 -3.76
C SER A 218 16.82 -10.37 -3.09
N ASN A 219 17.48 -9.93 -2.02
CA ASN A 219 17.12 -8.70 -1.32
C ASN A 219 17.33 -7.45 -2.18
N PHE A 220 18.43 -7.39 -2.95
CA PHE A 220 18.69 -6.28 -3.88
C PHE A 220 17.80 -6.32 -5.13
N ALA A 221 17.43 -7.52 -5.61
CA ALA A 221 16.47 -7.67 -6.70
C ALA A 221 15.06 -7.28 -6.27
N SER A 222 14.69 -7.52 -4.99
CA SER A 222 13.45 -7.00 -4.42
C SER A 222 13.62 -5.51 -4.17
N ASN A 223 13.33 -4.67 -5.17
CA ASN A 223 13.10 -3.24 -4.95
C ASN A 223 11.87 -3.09 -4.03
N ARG A 224 12.07 -3.20 -2.72
CA ARG A 224 11.01 -3.05 -1.72
C ARG A 224 10.69 -1.58 -1.61
N LEU A 225 9.86 -1.09 -2.51
CA LEU A 225 9.19 0.18 -2.35
C LEU A 225 8.03 -0.02 -1.36
N LYS A 226 8.03 0.78 -0.30
CA LYS A 226 6.94 0.84 0.68
C LYS A 226 6.23 2.19 0.55
N PRO A 227 4.94 2.29 0.90
CA PRO A 227 4.30 3.60 0.98
C PRO A 227 5.02 4.48 1.99
N LYS A 228 5.12 5.79 1.73
CA LYS A 228 5.77 6.74 2.64
C LYS A 228 5.07 6.80 3.99
N TYR A 229 3.74 6.70 3.98
CA TYR A 229 2.90 6.67 5.18
C TYR A 229 1.98 5.43 5.10
N GLU A 230 1.86 4.68 6.20
CA GLU A 230 1.01 3.49 6.29
C GLU A 230 -0.28 3.76 7.08
N SER A 231 -0.25 4.78 7.95
CA SER A 231 -1.35 5.18 8.81
C SER A 231 -1.53 6.70 8.86
N LEU A 232 -2.67 7.16 9.39
CA LEU A 232 -2.89 8.59 9.63
C LEU A 232 -1.96 9.13 10.74
N GLU A 233 -1.57 8.26 11.66
CA GLU A 233 -0.63 8.53 12.73
C GLU A 233 0.77 8.85 12.18
N ASP A 234 1.23 8.12 11.15
CA ASP A 234 2.48 8.44 10.46
C ASP A 234 2.43 9.83 9.82
N VAL A 235 1.27 10.19 9.25
CA VAL A 235 1.01 11.50 8.65
C VAL A 235 0.98 12.61 9.71
N MET A 236 0.62 12.31 10.95
CA MET A 236 0.73 13.28 12.05
C MET A 236 2.17 13.62 12.39
N GLY A 237 3.09 12.66 12.27
CA GLY A 237 4.51 12.88 12.54
C GLY A 237 5.18 13.85 11.56
N ASP A 238 4.64 13.99 10.35
CA ASP A 238 5.15 14.89 9.32
C ASP A 238 4.23 16.09 9.14
N THR A 239 4.63 17.26 9.65
CA THR A 239 3.84 18.50 9.54
C THR A 239 3.97 19.19 8.19
N GLN A 240 4.97 18.83 7.37
CA GLN A 240 5.22 19.46 6.08
C GLN A 240 4.34 18.89 4.97
N VAL A 241 3.79 17.69 5.17
CA VAL A 241 2.93 17.05 4.18
C VAL A 241 1.55 17.71 4.13
N LYS A 242 1.13 18.10 2.91
CA LYS A 242 -0.21 18.62 2.64
C LYS A 242 -1.20 17.48 2.52
N ILE A 243 -2.44 17.69 2.96
CA ILE A 243 -3.50 16.68 2.87
C ILE A 243 -4.63 17.25 2.03
N ALA A 244 -4.93 16.58 0.92
CA ALA A 244 -5.94 16.99 -0.02
C ALA A 244 -7.10 15.99 -0.02
N THR A 245 -8.32 16.52 -0.13
CA THR A 245 -9.57 15.75 -0.30
C THR A 245 -10.57 16.59 -1.07
N TYR A 246 -11.58 15.98 -1.67
CA TYR A 246 -12.63 16.73 -2.37
C TYR A 246 -13.52 17.53 -1.41
N ALA A 247 -13.79 18.79 -1.75
CA ALA A 247 -14.80 19.62 -1.13
C ALA A 247 -16.18 18.98 -1.26
N ASN A 248 -17.06 19.19 -0.27
CA ASN A 248 -18.46 18.72 -0.30
C ASN A 248 -18.63 17.22 -0.58
N SER A 249 -17.63 16.41 -0.19
CA SER A 249 -17.57 14.98 -0.47
C SER A 249 -17.74 14.15 0.80
N PHE A 250 -18.08 12.86 0.63
CA PHE A 250 -18.13 11.91 1.74
C PHE A 250 -16.78 11.80 2.48
N PRO A 251 -15.61 11.71 1.81
CA PRO A 251 -14.31 11.76 2.48
C PRO A 251 -14.14 12.97 3.42
N LEU A 252 -14.50 14.18 2.98
CA LEU A 252 -14.39 15.37 3.80
C LEU A 252 -15.32 15.32 5.02
N MET A 253 -16.57 14.90 4.82
CA MET A 253 -17.52 14.72 5.92
C MET A 253 -17.00 13.70 6.93
N CYS A 254 -16.41 12.61 6.47
CA CYS A 254 -15.81 11.60 7.33
C CYS A 254 -14.61 12.12 8.11
N LEU A 255 -13.71 12.86 7.46
CA LEU A 255 -12.57 13.51 8.10
C LEU A 255 -13.02 14.57 9.13
N SER A 256 -14.18 15.20 8.94
CA SER A 256 -14.72 16.16 9.93
C SER A 256 -15.00 15.52 11.30
N LYS A 257 -15.25 14.21 11.36
CA LYS A 257 -15.42 13.45 12.62
C LYS A 257 -14.15 13.39 13.47
N LEU A 258 -12.98 13.64 12.87
CA LEU A 258 -11.70 13.68 13.59
C LEU A 258 -11.54 14.89 14.50
N ASN A 259 -12.41 15.90 14.41
CA ASN A 259 -12.29 17.15 15.17
C ASN A 259 -12.21 16.93 16.70
N ASN A 260 -12.84 15.87 17.22
CA ASN A 260 -12.85 15.52 18.65
C ASN A 260 -11.88 14.40 19.03
N THR A 261 -10.95 14.05 18.14
CA THR A 261 -10.02 12.92 18.32
C THR A 261 -8.56 13.42 18.41
N PRO A 262 -7.61 12.58 18.84
CA PRO A 262 -6.18 12.92 18.77
C PRO A 262 -5.70 13.28 17.36
N LEU A 263 -6.40 12.81 16.31
CA LEU A 263 -6.12 13.10 14.91
C LEU A 263 -6.67 14.47 14.45
N ARG A 264 -7.16 15.33 15.36
CA ARG A 264 -7.63 16.70 15.05
C ARG A 264 -6.65 17.52 14.17
N PRO A 265 -5.32 17.45 14.33
CA PRO A 265 -4.39 18.17 13.45
C PRO A 265 -4.50 17.77 11.97
N ILE A 266 -4.89 16.53 11.67
CA ILE A 266 -5.15 16.08 10.29
C ILE A 266 -6.35 16.82 9.73
N TRP A 267 -7.44 16.90 10.50
CA TRP A 267 -8.65 17.60 10.09
C TRP A 267 -8.40 19.08 9.78
N LEU A 268 -7.61 19.77 10.61
CA LEU A 268 -7.24 21.16 10.38
C LEU A 268 -6.48 21.35 9.06
N ARG A 269 -5.51 20.47 8.77
CA ARG A 269 -4.74 20.49 7.52
C ARG A 269 -5.60 20.22 6.29
N VAL A 270 -6.56 19.29 6.41
CA VAL A 270 -7.51 18.98 5.32
C VAL A 270 -8.36 20.20 4.97
N LYS A 271 -8.79 20.98 5.99
CA LYS A 271 -9.61 22.18 5.79
C LYS A 271 -8.88 23.28 5.02
N GLU A 272 -7.56 23.33 5.11
CA GLU A 272 -6.72 24.33 4.44
C GLU A 272 -6.49 24.02 2.95
N SER A 273 -6.76 22.80 2.48
CA SER A 273 -6.48 22.38 1.09
C SER A 273 -7.58 21.50 0.47
N PRO A 274 -8.84 21.99 0.39
CA PRO A 274 -9.90 21.27 -0.30
C PRO A 274 -9.71 21.31 -1.82
N LEU A 275 -9.96 20.18 -2.48
CA LEU A 275 -10.01 20.07 -3.94
C LEU A 275 -11.44 20.27 -4.43
N TYR A 276 -11.65 21.13 -5.41
CA TYR A 276 -12.98 21.37 -5.97
C TYR A 276 -13.21 20.59 -7.26
N GLU A 277 -12.16 20.39 -8.08
CA GLU A 277 -12.26 19.68 -9.34
C GLU A 277 -11.40 18.41 -9.43
N VAL A 278 -11.87 17.46 -10.24
CA VAL A 278 -11.12 16.24 -10.60
C VAL A 278 -9.89 16.57 -11.46
N SER A 279 -9.96 17.61 -12.29
CA SER A 279 -8.87 18.11 -13.14
C SER A 279 -7.62 18.48 -12.32
N ASP A 280 -7.83 19.09 -11.15
CA ASP A 280 -6.77 19.47 -10.21
C ASP A 280 -6.06 18.25 -9.60
N THR A 281 -6.76 17.11 -9.54
CA THR A 281 -6.22 15.89 -8.97
C THR A 281 -5.08 15.35 -9.81
N ILE A 282 -5.18 15.41 -11.14
CA ILE A 282 -4.12 14.95 -12.06
C ILE A 282 -2.83 15.73 -11.83
N LYS A 283 -2.93 17.07 -11.66
CA LYS A 283 -1.78 17.94 -11.35
C LYS A 283 -1.20 17.64 -9.97
N LEU A 284 -2.05 17.23 -9.02
CA LEU A 284 -1.62 16.89 -7.66
C LEU A 284 -0.85 15.57 -7.59
N LEU A 285 -1.09 14.64 -8.51
CA LEU A 285 -0.44 13.32 -8.50
C LEU A 285 1.09 13.41 -8.55
N ASP A 286 1.67 14.42 -9.21
CA ASP A 286 3.11 14.67 -9.18
C ASP A 286 3.60 14.94 -7.74
N SER A 287 2.88 15.80 -7.00
CA SER A 287 3.19 16.10 -5.60
C SER A 287 2.92 14.91 -4.66
N VAL A 288 1.97 14.04 -5.01
CA VAL A 288 1.72 12.79 -4.27
C VAL A 288 2.85 11.79 -4.49
N GLU A 289 3.32 11.63 -5.73
CA GLU A 289 4.44 10.76 -6.09
C GLU A 289 5.74 11.19 -5.38
N GLU A 290 5.98 12.51 -5.28
CA GLU A 290 7.10 13.08 -4.51
C GLU A 290 6.93 12.97 -2.98
N GLY A 291 5.74 12.57 -2.50
CA GLY A 291 5.43 12.47 -1.08
C GLY A 291 5.31 13.82 -0.36
N LYS A 292 5.05 14.91 -1.09
CA LYS A 292 4.77 16.25 -0.54
C LYS A 292 3.30 16.45 -0.19
N THR A 293 2.42 15.73 -0.88
CA THR A 293 0.98 15.75 -0.66
C THR A 293 0.45 14.33 -0.49
N ILE A 294 -0.60 14.19 0.31
CA ILE A 294 -1.39 12.96 0.43
C ILE A 294 -2.79 13.27 -0.06
N LEU A 295 -3.33 12.39 -0.91
CA LEU A 295 -4.71 12.49 -1.38
C LEU A 295 -5.55 11.46 -0.62
N ILE A 296 -6.50 11.93 0.21
CA ILE A 296 -7.44 11.06 0.92
C ILE A 296 -8.75 11.06 0.14
N THR A 297 -9.08 9.91 -0.43
CA THR A 297 -10.35 9.69 -1.13
C THR A 297 -10.80 8.27 -0.90
N GLU A 298 -11.81 7.81 -1.61
CA GLU A 298 -12.17 6.41 -1.59
C GLU A 298 -11.15 5.52 -2.33
N ILE A 299 -11.08 4.25 -1.94
CA ILE A 299 -10.11 3.32 -2.50
C ILE A 299 -10.27 3.08 -4.01
N GLY A 300 -11.52 3.04 -4.51
CA GLY A 300 -11.80 2.84 -5.93
C GLY A 300 -11.27 3.98 -6.79
N LEU A 301 -11.52 5.22 -6.38
CA LEU A 301 -11.08 6.43 -7.05
C LEU A 301 -9.55 6.59 -6.99
N ASN A 302 -8.92 6.32 -5.84
CA ASN A 302 -7.47 6.29 -5.74
C ASN A 302 -6.85 5.28 -6.71
N LYS A 303 -7.36 4.04 -6.75
CA LYS A 303 -6.88 3.03 -7.69
C LYS A 303 -7.06 3.45 -9.15
N PHE A 304 -8.19 4.09 -9.47
CA PHE A 304 -8.43 4.64 -10.79
C PHE A 304 -7.37 5.68 -11.17
N PHE A 305 -7.12 6.68 -10.33
CA PHE A 305 -6.11 7.71 -10.62
C PHE A 305 -4.69 7.15 -10.70
N ILE A 306 -4.32 6.19 -9.84
CA ILE A 306 -3.03 5.51 -9.92
C ILE A 306 -2.92 4.76 -11.26
N GLY A 307 -3.99 4.09 -11.69
CA GLY A 307 -4.03 3.38 -12.98
C GLY A 307 -3.89 4.33 -14.17
N GLU A 308 -4.62 5.44 -14.17
CA GLU A 308 -4.51 6.46 -15.24
C GLU A 308 -3.12 7.09 -15.27
N ARG A 309 -2.55 7.39 -14.10
CA ARG A 309 -1.18 7.89 -13.99
C ARG A 309 -0.17 6.88 -14.53
N PHE A 310 -0.33 5.59 -14.21
CA PHE A 310 0.54 4.53 -14.73
C PHE A 310 0.44 4.42 -16.26
N LYS A 311 -0.76 4.52 -16.84
CA LYS A 311 -0.92 4.56 -18.31
C LYS A 311 -0.20 5.75 -18.95
N GLN A 312 -0.20 6.91 -18.28
CA GLN A 312 0.42 8.13 -18.80
C GLN A 312 1.95 8.13 -18.69
N THR A 313 2.50 7.68 -17.56
CA THR A 313 3.95 7.80 -17.27
C THR A 313 4.73 6.50 -17.35
N GLY A 314 4.05 5.35 -17.32
CA GLY A 314 4.67 4.03 -17.17
C GLY A 314 5.29 3.77 -15.79
N LYS A 315 5.13 4.69 -14.82
CA LYS A 315 5.74 4.60 -13.49
C LYS A 315 4.72 4.19 -12.43
N CYS A 316 5.14 3.28 -11.54
CA CYS A 316 4.37 2.89 -10.36
C CYS A 316 4.97 3.57 -9.12
N GLY A 317 4.78 4.88 -8.98
CA GLY A 317 5.35 5.69 -7.89
C GLY A 317 4.39 6.00 -6.74
N ILE A 318 3.11 5.68 -6.90
CA ILE A 318 2.04 5.98 -5.93
C ILE A 318 1.39 4.69 -5.48
N ARG A 319 1.08 4.59 -4.18
CA ARG A 319 0.36 3.47 -3.58
C ARG A 319 -0.86 3.96 -2.84
N SER A 320 -1.97 3.24 -3.01
CA SER A 320 -3.17 3.44 -2.20
C SER A 320 -3.08 2.59 -0.95
N VAL A 321 -3.24 3.22 0.20
CA VAL A 321 -3.22 2.60 1.53
C VAL A 321 -4.61 2.75 2.15
N PRO A 322 -5.31 1.65 2.43
CA PRO A 322 -6.63 1.71 3.05
C PRO A 322 -6.54 2.20 4.49
N LEU A 323 -7.43 3.09 4.88
CA LEU A 323 -7.56 3.56 6.26
C LEU A 323 -8.46 2.59 7.03
N VAL A 324 -7.89 1.46 7.44
CA VAL A 324 -8.64 0.37 8.07
C VAL A 324 -9.33 0.85 9.34
N GLY A 325 -10.63 0.54 9.47
CA GLY A 325 -11.45 0.96 10.62
C GLY A 325 -11.86 2.43 10.59
N PHE A 326 -11.46 3.20 9.57
CA PHE A 326 -11.80 4.60 9.44
C PHE A 326 -12.70 4.85 8.23
N CYS A 327 -13.99 5.08 8.51
CA CYS A 327 -14.99 5.50 7.54
C CYS A 327 -15.08 4.60 6.29
N SER A 328 -15.95 3.60 6.37
CA SER A 328 -16.40 2.82 5.22
C SER A 328 -17.86 3.11 4.94
N SER A 329 -18.26 2.92 3.68
CA SER A 329 -19.65 3.05 3.26
C SER A 329 -19.92 2.22 2.02
N TYR A 330 -21.20 1.88 1.81
CA TYR A 330 -21.65 1.28 0.57
C TYR A 330 -21.84 2.34 -0.50
N ILE A 331 -21.55 1.98 -1.73
CA ILE A 331 -21.93 2.75 -2.91
C ILE A 331 -23.31 2.25 -3.32
N ALA A 332 -24.28 3.15 -3.40
CA ALA A 332 -25.65 2.82 -3.77
C ALA A 332 -26.25 3.90 -4.66
N LEU A 333 -27.39 3.58 -5.26
CA LEU A 333 -28.25 4.55 -5.93
C LEU A 333 -29.28 5.06 -4.93
N GLY A 334 -29.59 6.35 -4.98
CA GLY A 334 -30.70 6.94 -4.25
C GLY A 334 -31.93 6.99 -5.14
N SER A 335 -33.08 6.53 -4.65
CA SER A 335 -34.38 6.81 -5.24
C SER A 335 -35.10 7.88 -4.43
N ARG A 336 -36.09 8.54 -5.03
CA ARG A 336 -37.05 9.32 -4.24
C ARG A 336 -37.80 8.40 -3.25
N LYS A 337 -38.22 8.95 -2.13
CA LYS A 337 -38.97 8.20 -1.09
C LYS A 337 -40.37 7.78 -1.55
N GLU A 338 -40.98 8.55 -2.45
CA GLU A 338 -42.34 8.33 -2.97
C GLU A 338 -42.42 7.30 -4.11
N LEU A 339 -41.29 6.71 -4.53
CA LEU A 339 -41.29 5.68 -5.56
C LEU A 339 -41.97 4.41 -5.03
N GLN A 340 -42.80 3.77 -5.85
CA GLN A 340 -43.55 2.58 -5.43
C GLN A 340 -42.62 1.49 -4.90
N ALA A 341 -42.98 0.87 -3.77
CA ALA A 341 -42.17 -0.18 -3.15
C ALA A 341 -41.93 -1.38 -4.09
N SER A 342 -42.96 -1.76 -4.86
CA SER A 342 -42.87 -2.82 -5.87
C SER A 342 -41.83 -2.53 -6.96
N PHE A 343 -41.64 -1.26 -7.33
CA PHE A 343 -40.58 -0.88 -8.27
C PHE A 343 -39.19 -1.08 -7.65
N ILE A 344 -39.01 -0.71 -6.39
CA ILE A 344 -37.73 -0.85 -5.68
C ILE A 344 -37.41 -2.33 -5.45
N GLU A 345 -38.39 -3.15 -5.11
CA GLU A 345 -38.22 -4.60 -4.97
C GLU A 345 -37.78 -5.23 -6.28
N ASN A 346 -38.46 -4.92 -7.40
CA ASN A 346 -38.05 -5.41 -8.71
C ASN A 346 -36.66 -4.90 -9.13
N PHE A 347 -36.31 -3.66 -8.77
CA PHE A 347 -34.97 -3.11 -9.02
C PHE A 347 -33.89 -3.87 -8.26
N ASN A 348 -34.17 -4.30 -7.02
CA ASN A 348 -33.20 -4.95 -6.15
C ASN A 348 -33.03 -6.45 -6.43
N VAL A 349 -33.97 -7.08 -7.15
CA VAL A 349 -33.93 -8.51 -7.50
C VAL A 349 -33.13 -8.77 -8.79
N GLY A 350 -33.16 -7.83 -9.74
CA GLY A 350 -32.40 -7.89 -10.99
C GLY A 350 -30.98 -7.39 -10.82
#